data_AF-A0ABD0J1I9-F1
#
_entry.id   AF-A0ABD0J1I9-F1
#
_cell.length_a   1.000
_cell.length_b   1.000
_cell.length_c   1.000
_cell.angle_alpha   90.00
_cell.angle_beta   90.00
_cell.angle_gamma   90.00
#
_symmetry.space_group_name_H-M   'P 1'
#
loop_
_entity.id
_entity.type
_entity.pdbx_description
1 polymer ?
#
loop_
_entity_poly.entity_id
_entity_poly.type
_entity_poly.pdbx_seq_one_letter_code
_entity_poly.pdbx_strand_id
1 'polypeptide(L)'
;MPRETLLQERNAGQTQKHQSPPLVLTTKYNPRLKGLAKAMRKHWQSIRTDQECNELPPSPLLAYKRHANIGDFLISSKLPRLNGQQQQHRTTTQEHTENTTTHENN
;
A
#
# COMPACT_ATOMS: atom_id res chain seq x y z
N MET A 1 -9.32 29.31 -40.51
CA MET A 1 -9.71 28.28 -39.53
C MET A 1 -9.93 28.94 -38.18
N PRO A 2 -11.16 28.93 -37.62
CA PRO A 2 -11.50 29.56 -36.35
C PRO A 2 -10.89 28.83 -35.14
N ARG A 3 -10.53 29.57 -34.09
CA ARG A 3 -9.89 29.06 -32.86
C ARG A 3 -10.78 28.08 -32.09
N GLU A 4 -12.10 28.24 -32.13
CA GLU A 4 -13.02 27.33 -31.44
C GLU A 4 -12.92 25.90 -31.99
N THR A 5 -12.78 25.75 -33.30
CA THR A 5 -12.66 24.45 -33.98
C THR A 5 -11.46 23.64 -33.50
N LEU A 6 -10.31 24.29 -33.28
CA LEU A 6 -9.08 23.64 -32.80
C LEU A 6 -9.20 23.14 -31.35
N LEU A 7 -9.99 23.81 -30.52
CA LEU A 7 -10.25 23.41 -29.15
C LEU A 7 -11.23 22.23 -29.08
N GLN A 8 -12.22 22.19 -29.97
CA GLN A 8 -13.19 21.09 -30.05
C GLN A 8 -12.51 19.76 -30.45
N GLU A 9 -11.64 19.78 -31.46
CA GLU A 9 -10.93 18.59 -31.95
C GLU A 9 -9.99 17.98 -30.90
N ARG A 10 -9.34 18.84 -30.08
CA ARG A 10 -8.45 18.40 -29.01
C ARG A 10 -9.17 17.69 -27.87
N ASN A 11 -10.41 18.08 -27.61
CA ASN A 11 -11.25 17.47 -26.57
C ASN A 11 -11.99 16.22 -27.08
N ALA A 12 -12.30 16.15 -28.38
CA ALA A 12 -12.98 15.01 -28.99
C ALA A 12 -12.15 13.70 -28.96
N GLY A 13 -10.82 13.79 -28.90
CA GLY A 13 -9.93 12.62 -28.78
C GLY A 13 -9.67 12.13 -27.35
N GLN A 14 -10.16 12.84 -26.33
CA GLN A 14 -9.95 12.50 -24.92
C GLN A 14 -11.23 11.97 -24.27
N THR A 15 -11.84 10.94 -24.87
CA THR A 15 -12.69 10.04 -24.09
C THR A 15 -11.78 9.34 -23.08
N GLN A 16 -11.67 9.89 -21.88
CA GLN A 16 -10.96 9.25 -20.78
C GLN A 16 -11.64 7.92 -20.51
N LYS A 17 -11.08 6.83 -21.04
CA LYS A 17 -11.43 5.48 -20.60
C LYS A 17 -11.26 5.51 -19.08
N HIS A 18 -12.35 5.31 -18.35
CA HIS A 18 -12.32 5.07 -16.91
C HIS A 18 -11.46 3.82 -16.66
N GLN A 19 -10.14 3.99 -16.60
CA GLN A 19 -9.24 2.94 -16.20
C GLN A 19 -9.42 2.81 -14.70
N SER A 20 -9.83 1.63 -14.25
CA SER A 20 -9.81 1.26 -12.84
C SER A 20 -8.44 1.61 -12.27
N PRO A 21 -8.38 2.24 -11.08
CA PRO A 21 -7.10 2.62 -10.49
C PRO A 21 -6.20 1.38 -10.38
N PRO A 22 -4.89 1.52 -10.67
CA PRO A 22 -3.99 0.38 -10.63
C PRO A 22 -3.89 -0.16 -9.21
N LEU A 23 -3.83 -1.47 -9.07
CA LEU A 23 -3.67 -2.06 -7.75
C LEU A 23 -2.27 -1.80 -7.20
N VAL A 24 -2.22 -1.37 -5.94
CA VAL A 24 -0.98 -1.03 -5.25
C VAL A 24 -0.79 -1.94 -4.04
N LEU A 25 0.32 -2.67 -4.02
CA LEU A 25 0.80 -3.37 -2.83
C LEU A 25 1.60 -2.38 -1.97
N THR A 26 1.16 -2.14 -0.75
CA THR A 26 1.87 -1.25 0.17
C THR A 26 2.67 -2.06 1.18
N THR A 27 3.97 -1.80 1.28
CA THR A 27 4.86 -2.44 2.25
C THR A 27 5.66 -1.43 3.06
N LYS A 28 6.20 -1.84 4.21
CA LYS A 28 7.11 -1.00 5.00
C LYS A 28 8.46 -0.90 4.28
N TYR A 29 9.02 0.30 4.17
CA TYR A 29 10.36 0.46 3.64
C TYR A 29 11.38 -0.24 4.54
N ASN A 30 12.24 -1.08 3.95
CA ASN A 30 13.37 -1.70 4.62
C ASN A 30 14.63 -1.47 3.78
N PRO A 31 15.61 -0.67 4.25
CA PRO A 31 16.81 -0.34 3.48
C PRO A 31 17.72 -1.54 3.22
N ARG A 32 17.59 -2.63 4.00
CA ARG A 32 18.33 -3.88 3.77
C ARG A 32 17.78 -4.67 2.58
N LEU A 33 16.51 -4.47 2.22
CA LEU A 33 15.84 -5.15 1.12
C LEU A 33 15.86 -4.29 -0.15
N LYS A 34 17.05 -4.08 -0.70
CA LYS A 34 17.23 -3.31 -1.94
C LYS A 34 16.63 -4.08 -3.12
N GLY A 35 15.92 -3.36 -4.00
CA GLY A 35 15.40 -3.95 -5.24
C GLY A 35 14.18 -4.86 -5.07
N LEU A 36 13.48 -4.82 -3.92
CA LEU A 36 12.26 -5.59 -3.69
C LEU A 36 11.24 -5.41 -4.83
N ALA A 37 11.01 -4.18 -5.30
CA ALA A 37 10.12 -3.91 -6.43
C ALA A 37 10.52 -4.67 -7.71
N LYS A 38 11.83 -4.76 -7.98
CA LYS A 38 12.38 -5.47 -9.14
C LYS A 38 12.24 -6.98 -8.98
N ALA A 39 12.54 -7.49 -7.79
CA ALA A 39 12.39 -8.91 -7.47
C ALA A 39 10.93 -9.36 -7.58
N MET A 40 10.01 -8.61 -6.97
CA MET A 40 8.57 -8.89 -7.06
C MET A 40 8.09 -8.93 -8.50
N ARG A 41 8.47 -7.95 -9.33
CA ARG A 41 8.07 -7.94 -10.75
C ARG A 41 8.65 -9.12 -11.53
N LYS A 42 9.91 -9.48 -11.26
CA LYS A 42 10.59 -10.61 -11.92
C LYS A 42 9.92 -11.95 -11.59
N HIS A 43 9.51 -12.13 -10.34
CA HIS A 43 8.96 -13.39 -9.84
C HIS A 43 7.43 -13.42 -9.77
N TRP A 44 6.75 -12.34 -10.20
CA TRP A 44 5.28 -12.25 -10.14
C TRP A 44 4.59 -13.38 -10.90
N GLN A 45 5.14 -13.76 -12.05
CA GLN A 45 4.60 -14.85 -12.86
C GLN A 45 4.67 -16.19 -12.13
N SER A 46 5.74 -16.43 -11.38
CA SER A 46 5.90 -17.62 -10.54
C SER A 46 4.86 -17.64 -9.42
N ILE A 47 4.62 -16.49 -8.79
CA ILE A 47 3.58 -16.33 -7.76
C ILE A 47 2.20 -16.64 -8.35
N ARG A 48 1.87 -16.12 -9.54
CA ARG A 48 0.56 -16.35 -10.17
C ARG A 48 0.33 -17.79 -10.64
N THR A 49 1.40 -18.54 -10.86
CA THR A 49 1.31 -19.95 -11.29
C THR A 49 0.95 -20.86 -10.11
N ASP A 50 1.15 -20.39 -8.88
CA ASP A 50 0.79 -21.13 -7.68
C ASP A 50 -0.73 -21.22 -7.52
N GLN A 51 -1.23 -22.41 -7.18
CA GLN A 51 -2.66 -22.72 -7.14
C GLN A 51 -3.39 -21.86 -6.10
N GLU A 52 -2.73 -21.55 -4.99
CA GLU A 52 -3.28 -20.70 -3.92
C GLU A 52 -3.31 -19.21 -4.30
N CYS A 53 -2.51 -18.80 -5.28
CA CYS A 53 -2.32 -17.40 -5.66
C CYS A 53 -2.95 -17.04 -7.01
N ASN A 54 -3.75 -17.95 -7.57
CA ASN A 54 -4.32 -17.78 -8.91
C ASN A 54 -5.38 -16.66 -8.98
N GLU A 55 -6.01 -16.35 -7.85
CA GLU A 55 -6.93 -15.21 -7.70
C GLU A 55 -6.21 -13.87 -7.57
N LEU A 56 -4.87 -13.87 -7.51
CA LEU A 56 -4.15 -12.63 -7.36
C LEU A 56 -4.30 -11.74 -8.61
N PRO A 57 -4.55 -10.44 -8.39
CA PRO A 57 -4.71 -9.46 -9.45
C PRO A 57 -3.44 -9.30 -10.31
N PRO A 58 -3.53 -8.55 -11.43
CA PRO A 58 -2.38 -8.21 -12.26
C PRO A 58 -1.24 -7.60 -11.42
N SER A 59 0.01 -7.81 -11.87
CA SER A 59 1.23 -7.39 -11.15
C SER A 59 1.06 -6.03 -10.47
N PRO A 60 1.01 -5.98 -9.14
CA PRO A 60 0.71 -4.75 -8.43
C PRO A 60 1.88 -3.77 -8.55
N LEU A 61 1.56 -2.50 -8.46
CA LEU A 61 2.56 -1.47 -8.20
C LEU A 61 3.00 -1.57 -6.75
N LEU A 62 4.31 -1.59 -6.49
CA LEU A 62 4.82 -1.58 -5.12
C LEU A 62 4.93 -0.13 -4.62
N ALA A 63 4.29 0.17 -3.50
CA ALA A 63 4.44 1.43 -2.78
C ALA A 63 5.02 1.18 -1.38
N TYR A 64 5.76 2.17 -0.87
CA TYR A 64 6.29 2.13 0.48
C TYR A 64 5.48 3.01 1.42
N LYS A 65 5.08 2.47 2.55
CA LYS A 65 4.48 3.26 3.63
C LYS A 65 5.55 4.21 4.17
N ARG A 66 5.26 5.51 4.13
CA ARG A 66 6.10 6.53 4.78
C ARG A 66 6.10 6.30 6.29
N HIS A 67 7.22 6.58 6.93
CA HIS A 67 7.26 6.64 8.40
C HIS A 67 6.26 7.71 8.88
N ALA A 68 5.58 7.41 9.99
CA ALA A 68 4.70 8.40 10.60
C ALA A 68 5.52 9.63 10.98
N ASN A 69 5.19 10.78 10.40
CA ASN A 69 5.82 12.03 10.78
C ASN A 69 5.15 12.52 12.07
N ILE A 70 5.96 12.89 13.06
CA ILE A 70 5.43 13.45 14.31
C ILE A 70 4.67 14.76 14.07
N GLY A 71 5.04 15.53 13.03
CA GLY A 71 4.31 16.71 12.60
C GLY A 71 2.88 16.40 12.19
N ASP A 72 2.66 15.31 11.45
CA ASP A 72 1.31 14.89 11.03
C ASP A 72 0.46 14.51 12.26
N PHE A 73 1.08 13.85 13.23
CA PHE A 73 0.43 13.52 14.51
C PHE A 73 0.05 14.79 15.29
N LEU A 74 0.98 15.73 15.44
CA LEU A 74 0.75 17.00 16.14
C LEU A 74 -0.33 17.84 15.45
N ILE A 75 -0.33 17.92 14.12
CA ILE A 75 -1.37 18.62 13.36
C ILE A 75 -2.73 17.96 13.58
N SER A 76 -2.80 16.63 13.51
CA SER A 76 -4.04 15.88 13.74
C SER A 76 -4.57 16.01 15.17
N SER A 77 -3.70 16.25 16.16
CA SER A 77 -4.08 16.45 17.56
C SER A 77 -4.73 17.82 17.81
N LYS A 78 -4.39 18.83 17.01
CA LYS A 78 -4.92 20.20 17.12
C LYS A 78 -6.22 20.42 16.37
N LEU A 79 -6.55 19.54 15.42
CA LEU A 79 -7.77 19.64 14.63
C LEU A 79 -8.94 19.00 15.40
N PRO A 80 -10.06 19.71 15.63
CA PRO A 80 -11.25 19.10 16.21
C PRO A 80 -11.74 17.98 15.30
N ARG A 81 -11.94 16.78 15.86
CA ARG A 81 -12.41 15.62 15.09
C ARG A 81 -13.84 15.90 14.63
N LEU A 82 -14.02 16.17 13.33
CA LEU A 82 -15.35 16.20 12.72
C LEU A 82 -15.92 14.78 12.79
N ASN A 83 -17.07 14.67 13.46
CA ASN A 83 -17.76 13.43 13.83
C ASN A 83 -17.74 12.36 12.72
N GLY A 84 -17.19 11.17 13.04
CA GLY A 84 -17.46 9.96 12.25
C GLY A 84 -16.32 8.95 12.11
N GLN A 85 -15.05 9.31 12.32
CA GLN A 85 -13.94 8.34 12.20
C GLN A 85 -13.30 8.06 13.55
N GLN A 86 -13.82 7.04 14.23
CA GLN A 86 -13.14 6.41 15.36
C GLN A 86 -11.85 5.76 14.84
N GLN A 87 -10.71 6.37 15.14
CA GLN A 87 -9.40 5.74 14.93
C GLN A 87 -9.28 4.59 15.92
N GLN A 88 -9.33 3.36 15.42
CA GLN A 88 -8.94 2.17 16.16
C GLN A 88 -7.43 2.25 16.44
N HIS A 89 -7.06 2.82 17.58
CA HIS A 89 -5.70 2.72 18.10
C HIS A 89 -5.50 1.29 18.60
N ARG A 90 -4.98 0.39 17.74
CA ARG A 90 -4.43 -0.89 18.18
C ARG A 90 -3.12 -0.57 18.90
N THR A 91 -3.17 -0.43 20.22
CA THR A 91 -1.99 -0.52 21.08
C THR A 91 -1.46 -1.95 20.97
N THR A 92 -0.40 -2.16 20.19
CA THR A 92 0.42 -3.37 20.34
C THR A 92 1.24 -3.19 21.61
N THR A 93 0.64 -3.52 22.75
CA THR A 93 1.40 -3.88 23.95
C THR A 93 2.19 -5.13 23.58
N GLN A 94 3.52 -5.03 23.66
CA GLN A 94 4.41 -6.17 23.63
C GLN A 94 4.14 -6.99 24.89
N GLU A 95 3.49 -8.14 24.77
CA GLU A 95 3.59 -9.18 25.79
C GLU A 95 4.95 -9.87 25.60
N HIS A 96 5.91 -9.46 26.44
CA HIS A 96 7.06 -10.27 26.78
C HIS A 96 6.54 -11.44 27.63
N THR A 97 6.34 -12.60 27.04
CA THR A 97 6.28 -13.85 27.80
C THR A 97 7.64 -14.52 27.69
N GLU A 98 8.50 -14.16 28.64
CA GLU A 98 9.62 -15.00 29.05
C GLU A 98 9.04 -16.25 29.71
N ASN A 99 9.14 -17.41 29.04
CA ASN A 99 8.98 -18.69 29.72
C ASN A 99 10.29 -19.45 29.65
N THR A 100 11.05 -19.31 30.74
CA THR A 100 12.19 -20.11 31.16
C THR A 100 11.75 -21.52 31.56
N THR A 101 12.50 -22.52 31.06
CA THR A 101 12.98 -23.74 31.72
C THR A 101 12.01 -24.62 32.53
N THR A 102 11.90 -25.92 32.17
CA THR A 102 12.34 -27.06 33.01
C THR A 102 12.44 -28.33 32.16
N HIS A 103 13.66 -28.85 32.07
CA HIS A 103 13.99 -30.23 31.70
C HIS A 103 13.62 -31.13 32.89
N GLU A 104 12.83 -32.18 32.70
CA GLU A 104 12.86 -33.31 33.62
C GLU A 104 12.57 -34.62 32.88
N ASN A 105 13.35 -35.62 33.27
CA ASN A 105 13.55 -36.92 32.63
C ASN A 105 12.32 -37.84 32.70
N ASN A 106 12.24 -38.77 31.75
CA ASN A 106 12.03 -40.19 32.05
C ASN A 106 12.58 -41.07 30.93
#